data_AF-A0A8T5ZJC6-F1
#
_entry.id   AF-A0A8T5ZJC6-F1
#
_cell.length_a   1.000
_cell.length_b   1.000
_cell.length_c   1.000
_cell.angle_alpha   90.00
_cell.angle_beta   90.00
_cell.angle_gamma   90.00
#
_symmetry.space_group_name_H-M   'P 1'
#
loop_
_entity.id
_entity.type
_entity.pdbx_description
1 polymer ?
#
loop_
_entity_poly.entity_id
_entity_poly.type
_entity_poly.pdbx_seq_one_letter_code
_entity_poly.pdbx_strand_id
1 'polypeptide(L)'
;GRPDWDKVGAQFVADVVPFEMMKLRMLNGSHSFLAYLGYLGGYETIADTMTNPDYRKAAFSLMMQEQAPTLSMPEGTDLNAYATLLIERFSNPSLRHRTWQIAMDGSQKLPQRLLDPVRLHLQNGGSWRHLALGVAGWMRYTQGVDEQGNAIDVVDPMLAEFQKINAQYQGADRVKALLGLSGIFADDLPQNADFVGAVTAAYQQLCERGARECVAAL
;
A
#
# COMPACT_ATOMS: atom_id res chain seq x y z
N GLY A 1 28.88 -26.74 -1.40
CA GLY A 1 29.58 -25.44 -1.55
C GLY A 1 28.67 -24.46 -2.27
N ARG A 2 28.90 -23.16 -2.10
CA ARG A 2 28.20 -22.06 -2.79
C ARG A 2 29.23 -21.06 -3.35
N PRO A 3 28.86 -20.18 -4.31
CA PRO A 3 29.71 -19.07 -4.72
C PRO A 3 29.99 -18.07 -3.57
N ASP A 4 31.10 -17.33 -3.69
CA ASP A 4 31.55 -16.29 -2.74
C ASP A 4 30.80 -14.96 -2.95
N TRP A 5 29.47 -14.98 -2.90
CA TRP A 5 28.65 -13.76 -3.10
C TRP A 5 28.90 -12.68 -2.05
N ASP A 6 29.44 -13.03 -0.89
CA ASP A 6 29.84 -12.10 0.18
C ASP A 6 30.93 -11.13 -0.27
N LYS A 7 31.80 -11.56 -1.19
CA LYS A 7 32.85 -10.70 -1.76
C LYS A 7 32.33 -9.66 -2.75
N VAL A 8 31.07 -9.77 -3.18
CA VAL A 8 30.43 -8.87 -4.15
C VAL A 8 29.16 -8.22 -3.59
N GLY A 9 29.02 -8.17 -2.27
CA GLY A 9 28.01 -7.37 -1.58
C GLY A 9 26.78 -8.12 -1.06
N ALA A 10 26.70 -9.45 -1.23
CA ALA A 10 25.65 -10.22 -0.56
C ALA A 10 25.92 -10.29 0.96
N GLN A 11 24.89 -10.04 1.75
CA GLN A 11 24.97 -10.19 3.20
C GLN A 11 24.45 -11.57 3.60
N PHE A 12 25.31 -12.36 4.25
CA PHE A 12 24.91 -13.64 4.83
C PHE A 12 24.52 -13.43 6.28
N VAL A 13 23.27 -13.77 6.59
CA VAL A 13 22.67 -13.69 7.92
C VAL A 13 22.16 -15.07 8.32
N ALA A 14 22.02 -15.30 9.62
CA ALA A 14 21.46 -16.55 10.14
C ALA A 14 19.95 -16.66 9.88
N ASP A 15 19.24 -15.52 9.87
CA ASP A 15 17.81 -15.43 9.60
C ASP A 15 17.53 -14.23 8.68
N VAL A 16 16.88 -14.49 7.54
CA VAL A 16 16.56 -13.48 6.53
C VAL A 16 15.17 -12.85 6.76
N VAL A 17 14.32 -13.50 7.55
CA VAL A 17 12.90 -13.12 7.72
C VAL A 17 12.72 -11.66 8.15
N PRO A 18 13.49 -11.11 9.11
CA PRO A 18 13.40 -9.69 9.46
C PRO A 18 13.62 -8.74 8.28
N PHE A 19 14.61 -9.05 7.42
CA PHE A 19 14.96 -8.22 6.28
C PHE A 19 13.95 -8.34 5.14
N GLU A 20 13.39 -9.53 4.93
CA GLU A 20 12.27 -9.73 4.00
C GLU A 20 11.05 -8.92 4.43
N MET A 21 10.69 -8.99 5.71
CA MET A 21 9.57 -8.22 6.27
C MET A 21 9.80 -6.73 6.20
N MET A 22 11.02 -6.26 6.52
CA MET A 22 11.41 -4.85 6.36
C MET A 22 11.16 -4.37 4.94
N LYS A 23 11.62 -5.13 3.94
CA LYS A 23 11.44 -4.78 2.54
C LYS A 23 9.97 -4.88 2.10
N LEU A 24 9.26 -5.94 2.49
CA LEU A 24 7.85 -6.15 2.13
C LEU A 24 6.94 -5.03 2.69
N ARG A 25 7.25 -4.53 3.87
CA ARG A 25 6.44 -3.51 4.53
C ARG A 25 6.87 -2.10 4.14
N MET A 26 8.14 -1.75 4.36
CA MET A 26 8.61 -0.38 4.13
C MET A 26 8.78 -0.04 2.66
N LEU A 27 9.29 -0.94 1.82
CA LEU A 27 9.44 -0.69 0.37
C LEU A 27 8.16 -1.06 -0.38
N ASN A 28 7.69 -2.30 -0.24
CA ASN A 28 6.56 -2.75 -1.04
C ASN A 28 5.22 -2.18 -0.58
N GLY A 29 5.01 -2.01 0.73
CA GLY A 29 3.82 -1.34 1.27
C GLY A 29 3.69 0.10 0.79
N SER A 30 4.76 0.90 0.89
CA SER A 30 4.76 2.27 0.38
C SER A 30 4.62 2.34 -1.14
N HIS A 31 5.22 1.40 -1.89
CA HIS A 31 5.00 1.32 -3.35
C HIS A 31 3.54 1.06 -3.70
N SER A 32 2.85 0.15 -2.99
CA SER A 32 1.43 -0.09 -3.19
C SER A 32 0.59 1.14 -2.85
N PHE A 33 0.87 1.80 -1.71
CA PHE A 33 0.23 3.06 -1.32
C PHE A 33 0.36 4.13 -2.43
N LEU A 34 1.59 4.38 -2.89
CA LEU A 34 1.89 5.35 -3.94
C LEU A 34 1.31 4.95 -5.30
N ALA A 35 1.26 3.65 -5.61
CA ALA A 35 0.71 3.18 -6.88
C ALA A 35 -0.77 3.49 -7.02
N TYR A 36 -1.59 3.12 -6.02
CA TYR A 36 -3.04 3.34 -6.11
C TYR A 36 -3.39 4.83 -6.00
N LEU A 37 -2.89 5.51 -4.97
CA LEU A 37 -3.20 6.92 -4.74
C LEU A 37 -2.50 7.83 -5.74
N GLY A 38 -1.34 7.42 -6.26
CA GLY A 38 -0.63 8.14 -7.29
C GLY A 38 -1.35 8.05 -8.64
N TYR A 39 -1.76 6.84 -9.04
CA TYR A 39 -2.52 6.65 -10.28
C TYR A 39 -3.84 7.43 -10.25
N LEU A 40 -4.62 7.30 -9.16
CA LEU A 40 -5.87 8.05 -8.99
C LEU A 40 -5.63 9.56 -8.98
N GLY A 41 -4.54 10.00 -8.35
CA GLY A 41 -4.07 11.37 -8.40
C GLY A 41 -3.41 11.78 -9.72
N GLY A 42 -3.53 11.02 -10.81
CA GLY A 42 -3.03 11.41 -12.14
C GLY A 42 -1.49 11.43 -12.29
N TYR A 43 -0.76 10.68 -11.48
CA TYR A 43 0.70 10.50 -11.61
C TYR A 43 1.01 9.21 -12.37
N GLU A 44 1.75 9.31 -13.50
CA GLU A 44 2.09 8.17 -14.34
C GLU A 44 3.10 7.24 -13.64
N THR A 45 4.11 7.81 -12.97
CA THR A 45 5.20 7.05 -12.35
C THR A 45 5.35 7.35 -10.87
N ILE A 46 6.03 6.45 -10.15
CA ILE A 46 6.39 6.67 -8.73
C ILE A 46 7.22 7.95 -8.58
N ALA A 47 8.15 8.23 -9.49
CA ALA A 47 8.94 9.46 -9.45
C ALA A 47 8.05 10.72 -9.56
N ASP A 48 6.98 10.68 -10.35
CA ASP A 48 6.03 11.80 -10.47
C ASP A 48 5.32 12.04 -9.13
N THR A 49 4.93 10.98 -8.40
CA THR A 49 4.34 11.14 -7.05
C THR A 49 5.32 11.84 -6.09
N MET A 50 6.62 11.59 -6.21
CA MET A 50 7.64 12.20 -5.35
C MET A 50 7.87 13.69 -5.63
N THR A 51 7.38 14.22 -6.75
CA THR A 51 7.40 15.67 -7.02
C THR A 51 6.38 16.43 -6.16
N ASN A 52 5.35 15.74 -5.65
CA ASN A 52 4.41 16.30 -4.69
C ASN A 52 4.95 16.12 -3.25
N PRO A 53 5.16 17.20 -2.49
CA PRO A 53 5.69 17.12 -1.12
C PRO A 53 4.79 16.33 -0.17
N ASP A 54 3.46 16.35 -0.37
CA ASP A 54 2.51 15.65 0.48
C ASP A 54 2.62 14.13 0.30
N TYR A 55 2.74 13.65 -0.94
CA TYR A 55 2.98 12.22 -1.22
C TYR A 55 4.32 11.74 -0.68
N ARG A 56 5.38 12.55 -0.82
CA ARG A 56 6.70 12.25 -0.25
C ARG A 56 6.63 12.13 1.27
N LYS A 57 5.98 13.09 1.93
CA LYS A 57 5.78 13.10 3.39
C LYS A 57 4.92 11.93 3.85
N ALA A 58 3.82 11.64 3.17
CA ALA A 58 2.92 10.54 3.49
C ALA A 58 3.60 9.19 3.33
N ALA A 59 4.40 8.99 2.27
CA ALA A 59 5.16 7.75 2.08
C ALA A 59 6.21 7.54 3.18
N PHE A 60 6.96 8.58 3.53
CA PHE A 60 7.93 8.51 4.62
C PHE A 60 7.25 8.26 5.98
N SER A 61 6.11 8.93 6.24
CA SER A 61 5.33 8.76 7.46
C SER A 61 4.73 7.36 7.56
N LEU A 62 4.18 6.82 6.47
CA LEU A 62 3.77 5.42 6.38
C LEU A 62 4.92 4.47 6.74
N MET A 63 6.11 4.68 6.16
CA MET A 63 7.28 3.84 6.45
C MET A 63 7.66 3.88 7.94
N MET A 64 7.77 5.07 8.52
CA MET A 64 8.34 5.23 9.86
C MET A 64 7.33 5.09 11.00
N GLN A 65 6.08 5.51 10.79
CA GLN A 65 5.06 5.54 11.83
C GLN A 65 4.17 4.30 11.81
N GLU A 66 4.01 3.65 10.66
CA GLU A 66 3.04 2.56 10.53
C GLU A 66 3.67 1.24 10.05
N GLN A 67 4.76 1.26 9.29
CA GLN A 67 5.45 0.03 8.87
C GLN A 67 6.56 -0.36 9.85
N ALA A 68 7.49 0.56 10.17
CA ALA A 68 8.62 0.29 11.05
C ALA A 68 8.24 -0.27 12.43
N PRO A 69 7.18 0.22 13.13
CA PRO A 69 6.80 -0.32 14.44
C PRO A 69 6.28 -1.76 14.40
N THR A 70 6.03 -2.29 13.21
CA THR A 70 5.55 -3.66 13.03
C THR A 70 6.71 -4.66 12.81
N LEU A 71 7.94 -4.16 12.70
CA LEU A 71 9.13 -4.96 12.41
C LEU A 71 9.88 -5.35 13.68
N SER A 72 10.46 -6.55 13.68
CA SER A 72 11.42 -7.00 14.68
C SER A 72 12.80 -7.09 14.03
N MET A 73 13.57 -6.01 14.10
CA MET A 73 14.87 -5.91 13.43
C MET A 73 16.04 -6.26 14.37
N PRO A 74 17.14 -6.82 13.84
CA PRO A 74 18.38 -6.95 14.60
C PRO A 74 18.88 -5.61 15.12
N GLU A 75 19.55 -5.64 16.28
CA GLU A 75 20.16 -4.46 16.89
C GLU A 75 21.08 -3.73 15.90
N GLY A 76 21.02 -2.39 15.92
CA GLY A 76 21.82 -1.54 15.03
C GLY A 76 21.23 -1.35 13.62
N THR A 77 20.08 -1.96 13.30
CA THR A 77 19.39 -1.67 12.03
C THR A 77 18.83 -0.25 12.04
N ASP A 78 19.32 0.61 11.14
CA ASP A 78 18.83 1.98 10.97
C ASP A 78 17.66 2.04 9.97
N LEU A 79 16.43 1.95 10.50
CA LEU A 79 15.22 2.03 9.71
C LEU A 79 14.96 3.44 9.14
N ASN A 80 15.46 4.49 9.80
CA ASN A 80 15.31 5.85 9.30
C ASN A 80 16.19 6.07 8.06
N ALA A 81 17.46 5.66 8.13
CA ALA A 81 18.35 5.68 6.96
C ALA A 81 17.78 4.83 5.81
N TYR A 82 17.18 3.67 6.12
CA TYR A 82 16.51 2.85 5.11
C TYR A 82 15.33 3.59 4.46
N ALA A 83 14.44 4.21 5.25
CA ALA A 83 13.31 4.99 4.72
C ALA A 83 13.77 6.18 3.86
N THR A 84 14.80 6.91 4.29
CA THR A 84 15.40 8.00 3.50
C THR A 84 15.93 7.49 2.16
N LEU A 85 16.66 6.38 2.15
CA LEU A 85 17.15 5.74 0.92
C LEU A 85 15.99 5.31 0.00
N LEU A 86 14.89 4.81 0.55
CA LEU A 86 13.71 4.45 -0.25
C LEU A 86 13.09 5.67 -0.92
N ILE A 87 12.97 6.80 -0.22
CA ILE A 87 12.46 8.06 -0.80
C ILE A 87 13.38 8.57 -1.91
N GLU A 88 14.70 8.51 -1.73
CA GLU A 88 15.66 8.85 -2.77
C GLU A 88 15.50 7.96 -4.01
N ARG A 89 15.37 6.63 -3.80
CA ARG A 89 15.16 5.67 -4.89
C ARG A 89 13.85 5.89 -5.63
N PHE A 90 12.77 6.17 -4.92
CA PHE A 90 11.47 6.49 -5.52
C PHE A 90 11.52 7.80 -6.30
N SER A 91 12.37 8.74 -5.91
CA SER A 91 12.54 10.04 -6.57
C SER A 91 13.36 9.96 -7.87
N ASN A 92 13.92 8.80 -8.23
CA ASN A 92 14.77 8.68 -9.42
C ASN A 92 13.93 8.73 -10.72
N PRO A 93 13.99 9.82 -11.52
CA PRO A 93 13.16 9.98 -12.71
C PRO A 93 13.64 9.12 -13.89
N SER A 94 14.87 8.60 -13.85
CA SER A 94 15.41 7.72 -14.89
C SER A 94 14.75 6.34 -14.88
N LEU A 95 14.15 5.95 -13.75
CA LEU A 95 13.38 4.73 -13.62
C LEU A 95 11.89 5.05 -13.80
N ARG A 96 11.35 4.73 -14.97
CA ARG A 96 9.93 4.94 -15.31
C ARG A 96 9.03 3.86 -14.70
N HIS A 97 9.11 3.66 -13.38
CA HIS A 97 8.24 2.73 -12.66
C HIS A 97 6.81 3.26 -12.67
N ARG A 98 5.97 2.73 -13.57
CA ARG A 98 4.58 3.18 -13.69
C ARG A 98 3.77 2.80 -12.46
N THR A 99 2.98 3.73 -11.95
CA THR A 99 2.02 3.49 -10.86
C THR A 99 1.09 2.33 -11.22
N TRP A 100 0.61 2.31 -12.48
CA TRP A 100 -0.20 1.24 -13.04
C TRP A 100 0.46 -0.15 -12.95
N GLN A 101 1.74 -0.28 -13.33
CA GLN A 101 2.45 -1.57 -13.28
C GLN A 101 2.63 -2.08 -11.84
N ILE A 102 2.83 -1.16 -10.89
CA ILE A 102 2.97 -1.53 -9.48
C ILE A 102 1.62 -1.94 -8.88
N ALA A 103 0.54 -1.30 -9.33
CA ALA A 103 -0.84 -1.53 -8.87
C ALA A 103 -1.40 -2.91 -9.25
N MET A 104 -0.87 -3.56 -10.30
CA MET A 104 -1.25 -4.91 -10.74
C MET A 104 -1.25 -5.92 -9.60
N ASP A 105 -2.06 -6.98 -9.70
CA ASP A 105 -2.09 -8.10 -8.76
C ASP A 105 -2.22 -7.63 -7.29
N GLY A 106 -3.02 -6.59 -7.05
CA GLY A 106 -3.23 -6.01 -5.74
C GLY A 106 -3.77 -7.02 -4.74
N SER A 107 -4.64 -7.93 -5.17
CA SER A 107 -5.17 -9.03 -4.33
C SER A 107 -4.06 -9.90 -3.73
N GLN A 108 -2.97 -10.12 -4.47
CA GLN A 108 -1.83 -10.94 -4.06
C GLN A 108 -0.80 -10.17 -3.24
N LYS A 109 -0.90 -8.84 -3.21
CA LYS A 109 0.09 -7.93 -2.61
C LYS A 109 -0.40 -7.34 -1.30
N LEU A 110 -1.69 -7.04 -1.19
CA LEU A 110 -2.27 -6.36 -0.03
C LEU A 110 -2.03 -7.07 1.31
N PRO A 111 -2.22 -8.41 1.42
CA PRO A 111 -2.13 -9.10 2.71
C PRO A 111 -0.83 -8.79 3.47
N GLN A 112 0.30 -9.09 2.85
CA GLN A 112 1.64 -8.96 3.44
C GLN A 112 2.18 -7.52 3.46
N ARG A 113 1.63 -6.62 2.64
CA ARG A 113 2.13 -5.24 2.49
C ARG A 113 1.41 -4.24 3.38
N LEU A 114 0.09 -4.36 3.53
CA LEU A 114 -0.74 -3.40 4.24
C LEU A 114 -1.59 -4.05 5.33
N LEU A 115 -2.17 -5.24 5.09
CA LEU A 115 -3.15 -5.82 6.03
C LEU A 115 -2.51 -6.45 7.27
N ASP A 116 -1.38 -7.14 7.13
CA ASP A 116 -0.65 -7.67 8.28
C ASP A 116 -0.11 -6.55 9.20
N PRO A 117 0.45 -5.44 8.69
CA PRO A 117 0.70 -4.25 9.49
C PRO A 117 -0.55 -3.72 10.22
N VAL A 118 -1.70 -3.63 9.54
CA VAL A 118 -2.96 -3.20 10.17
C VAL A 118 -3.34 -4.11 11.34
N ARG A 119 -3.25 -5.44 11.16
CA ARG A 119 -3.53 -6.40 12.24
C ARG A 119 -2.68 -6.14 13.48
N LEU A 120 -1.39 -5.85 13.29
CA LEU A 120 -0.48 -5.55 14.40
C LEU A 120 -0.83 -4.22 15.09
N HIS A 121 -1.26 -3.20 14.35
CA HIS A 121 -1.72 -1.95 14.97
C HIS A 121 -3.04 -2.10 15.72
N LEU A 122 -3.99 -2.88 15.18
CA LEU A 122 -5.24 -3.20 15.87
C LEU A 122 -4.99 -3.92 17.20
N GLN A 123 -3.98 -4.80 17.25
CA GLN A 123 -3.58 -5.50 18.48
C GLN A 123 -2.85 -4.58 19.47
N ASN A 124 -2.01 -3.67 18.98
CA ASN A 124 -1.12 -2.86 19.81
C ASN A 124 -1.65 -1.45 20.12
N GLY A 125 -2.80 -1.06 19.58
CA GLY A 125 -3.40 0.27 19.76
C GLY A 125 -2.66 1.40 19.03
N GLY A 126 -1.94 1.09 17.95
CA GLY A 126 -1.21 2.08 17.14
C GLY A 126 -2.10 2.80 16.13
N SER A 127 -1.61 3.90 15.56
CA SER A 127 -2.26 4.57 14.41
C SER A 127 -1.90 3.85 13.12
N TRP A 128 -2.90 3.65 12.25
CA TRP A 128 -2.75 2.98 10.95
C TRP A 128 -3.52 3.72 9.84
N ARG A 129 -3.58 5.06 9.93
CA ARG A 129 -4.37 5.91 9.02
C ARG A 129 -3.83 5.90 7.59
N HIS A 130 -2.51 5.81 7.40
CA HIS A 130 -1.90 5.73 6.07
C HIS A 130 -2.18 4.36 5.43
N LEU A 131 -2.09 3.29 6.22
CA LEU A 131 -2.47 1.94 5.81
C LEU A 131 -3.95 1.87 5.41
N ALA A 132 -4.85 2.47 6.21
CA ALA A 132 -6.28 2.57 5.89
C ALA A 132 -6.52 3.27 4.55
N LEU A 133 -5.86 4.42 4.33
CA LEU A 133 -5.96 5.14 3.05
C LEU A 133 -5.37 4.34 1.89
N GLY A 134 -4.28 3.60 2.10
CA GLY A 134 -3.70 2.72 1.09
C GLY A 134 -4.65 1.59 0.65
N VAL A 135 -5.32 0.95 1.62
CA VAL A 135 -6.35 -0.08 1.36
C VAL A 135 -7.56 0.54 0.64
N ALA A 136 -8.04 1.70 1.11
CA ALA A 136 -9.13 2.42 0.47
C ALA A 136 -8.76 2.88 -0.96
N GLY A 137 -7.51 3.26 -1.19
CA GLY A 137 -6.96 3.60 -2.50
C GLY A 137 -7.01 2.42 -3.46
N TRP A 138 -6.62 1.22 -3.01
CA TRP A 138 -6.81 0.00 -3.79
C TRP A 138 -8.28 -0.25 -4.10
N MET A 139 -9.17 -0.13 -3.11
CA MET A 139 -10.62 -0.31 -3.33
C MET A 139 -11.15 0.69 -4.36
N ARG A 140 -10.75 1.96 -4.29
CA ARG A 140 -11.15 3.01 -5.24
C ARG A 140 -10.60 2.74 -6.64
N TYR A 141 -9.37 2.25 -6.74
CA TYR A 141 -8.71 1.89 -7.99
C TYR A 141 -9.41 0.70 -8.68
N THR A 142 -9.80 -0.34 -7.93
CA THR A 142 -10.52 -1.51 -8.49
C THR A 142 -11.95 -1.22 -8.95
N GLN A 143 -12.43 0.01 -8.76
CA GLN A 143 -13.68 0.46 -9.38
C GLN A 143 -13.56 0.52 -10.91
N GLY A 144 -12.34 0.61 -11.44
CA GLY A 144 -12.08 0.58 -12.88
C GLY A 144 -12.33 1.91 -13.60
N VAL A 145 -12.49 3.00 -12.85
CA VAL A 145 -12.70 4.36 -13.39
C VAL A 145 -11.86 5.34 -12.58
N ASP A 146 -11.07 6.21 -13.22
CA ASP A 146 -10.22 7.20 -12.55
C ASP A 146 -11.03 8.39 -12.00
N GLU A 147 -10.35 9.44 -11.53
CA GLU A 147 -10.99 10.65 -11.00
C GLU A 147 -11.47 11.61 -12.10
N GLN A 148 -11.09 11.37 -13.35
CA GLN A 148 -11.53 12.12 -14.52
C GLN A 148 -12.66 11.40 -15.30
N GLY A 149 -13.04 10.20 -14.86
CA GLY A 149 -14.09 9.40 -15.49
C GLY A 149 -13.58 8.46 -16.60
N ASN A 150 -12.27 8.35 -16.81
CA ASN A 150 -11.71 7.41 -17.79
C ASN A 150 -11.60 6.01 -17.21
N ALA A 151 -11.68 5.00 -18.09
CA ALA A 151 -11.50 3.62 -17.69
C ALA A 151 -10.06 3.34 -17.23
N ILE A 152 -9.94 2.58 -16.14
CA ILE A 152 -8.69 2.00 -15.65
C ILE A 152 -8.63 0.55 -16.11
N ASP A 153 -7.53 0.18 -16.76
CA ASP A 153 -7.23 -1.23 -17.07
C ASP A 153 -6.74 -1.94 -15.79
N VAL A 154 -7.67 -2.46 -14.98
CA VAL A 154 -7.33 -3.16 -13.73
C VAL A 154 -6.84 -4.57 -14.06
N VAL A 155 -5.56 -4.84 -13.81
CA VAL A 155 -4.94 -6.16 -14.00
C VAL A 155 -4.77 -6.85 -12.66
N ASP A 156 -5.57 -7.89 -12.42
CA ASP A 156 -5.54 -8.67 -11.18
C ASP A 156 -6.14 -10.07 -11.42
N PRO A 157 -5.64 -11.14 -10.78
CA PRO A 157 -6.23 -12.47 -10.88
C PRO A 157 -7.69 -12.54 -10.38
N MET A 158 -8.12 -11.62 -9.51
CA MET A 158 -9.49 -11.52 -8.99
C MET A 158 -10.35 -10.48 -9.73
N LEU A 159 -9.97 -10.10 -10.96
CA LEU A 159 -10.67 -9.06 -11.74
C LEU A 159 -12.16 -9.38 -11.93
N ALA A 160 -12.52 -10.64 -12.18
CA ALA A 160 -13.90 -11.04 -12.40
C ALA A 160 -14.77 -10.80 -11.16
N GLU A 161 -14.24 -11.09 -9.97
CA GLU A 161 -14.89 -10.83 -8.69
C GLU A 161 -15.09 -9.33 -8.46
N PHE A 162 -14.08 -8.51 -8.76
CA PHE A 162 -14.20 -7.05 -8.64
C PHE A 162 -15.26 -6.50 -9.59
N GLN A 163 -15.29 -6.95 -10.85
CA GLN A 163 -16.29 -6.53 -11.83
C GLN A 163 -17.71 -6.92 -11.40
N LYS A 164 -17.90 -8.14 -10.87
CA LYS A 164 -19.18 -8.58 -10.32
C LYS A 164 -19.64 -7.70 -9.15
N ILE A 165 -18.72 -7.35 -8.24
CA ILE A 165 -19.01 -6.45 -7.11
C ILE A 165 -19.37 -5.05 -7.63
N ASN A 166 -18.60 -4.50 -8.56
CA ASN A 166 -18.83 -3.16 -9.14
C ASN A 166 -20.18 -3.04 -9.85
N ALA A 167 -20.68 -4.13 -10.44
CA ALA A 167 -21.99 -4.16 -11.10
C ALA A 167 -23.18 -4.17 -10.13
N GLN A 168 -22.96 -4.55 -8.87
CA GLN A 168 -24.02 -4.76 -7.87
C GLN A 168 -24.01 -3.72 -6.76
N TYR A 169 -22.84 -3.20 -6.41
CA TYR A 169 -22.65 -2.39 -5.21
C TYR A 169 -21.91 -1.09 -5.51
N GLN A 170 -22.25 -0.05 -4.75
CA GLN A 170 -21.58 1.27 -4.77
C GLN A 170 -21.32 1.75 -3.33
N GLY A 171 -20.51 2.80 -3.18
CA GLY A 171 -20.27 3.43 -1.88
C GLY A 171 -19.84 2.46 -0.79
N ALA A 172 -20.44 2.59 0.40
CA ALA A 172 -20.14 1.74 1.56
C ALA A 172 -20.49 0.27 1.35
N ASP A 173 -21.57 -0.04 0.60
CA ASP A 173 -21.95 -1.43 0.31
C ASP A 173 -20.90 -2.12 -0.57
N ARG A 174 -20.25 -1.37 -1.46
CA ARG A 174 -19.14 -1.87 -2.27
C ARG A 174 -17.91 -2.19 -1.41
N VAL A 175 -17.58 -1.31 -0.47
CA VAL A 175 -16.49 -1.55 0.51
C VAL A 175 -16.78 -2.83 1.28
N LYS A 176 -18.01 -2.98 1.81
CA LYS A 176 -18.43 -4.19 2.53
C LYS A 176 -18.33 -5.45 1.67
N ALA A 177 -18.74 -5.39 0.40
CA ALA A 177 -18.65 -6.51 -0.52
C ALA A 177 -17.19 -6.92 -0.81
N LEU A 178 -16.28 -5.95 -1.00
CA LEU A 178 -14.85 -6.22 -1.18
C LEU A 178 -14.21 -6.81 0.07
N LEU A 179 -14.57 -6.31 1.26
CA LEU A 179 -14.12 -6.87 2.53
C LEU A 179 -14.53 -8.34 2.69
N GLY A 180 -15.64 -8.77 2.08
CA GLY A 180 -16.07 -10.17 2.06
C GLY A 180 -15.18 -11.12 1.24
N LEU A 181 -14.17 -10.62 0.53
CA LEU A 181 -13.21 -11.46 -0.20
C LEU A 181 -12.18 -12.05 0.76
N SER A 182 -12.50 -13.22 1.34
CA SER A 182 -11.67 -13.89 2.35
C SER A 182 -10.26 -14.24 1.86
N GLY A 183 -10.06 -14.45 0.55
CA GLY A 183 -8.74 -14.64 -0.06
C GLY A 183 -7.80 -13.43 0.08
N ILE A 184 -8.34 -12.25 0.40
CA ILE A 184 -7.57 -11.02 0.64
C ILE A 184 -7.61 -10.64 2.12
N PHE A 185 -8.81 -10.53 2.69
CA PHE A 185 -9.01 -9.94 4.02
C PHE A 185 -9.06 -10.96 5.15
N ALA A 186 -9.11 -12.26 4.84
CA ALA A 186 -9.44 -13.33 5.78
C ALA A 186 -10.76 -13.03 6.55
N ASP A 187 -11.02 -13.76 7.63
CA ASP A 187 -12.27 -13.63 8.38
C ASP A 187 -12.20 -12.60 9.52
N ASP A 188 -10.99 -12.19 9.91
CA ASP A 188 -10.74 -11.34 11.07
C ASP A 188 -11.01 -9.86 10.78
N LEU A 189 -10.45 -9.33 9.69
CA LEU A 189 -10.58 -7.91 9.35
C LEU A 189 -12.01 -7.47 9.04
N PRO A 190 -12.84 -8.23 8.29
CA PRO A 190 -14.23 -7.85 8.03
C PRO A 190 -15.13 -7.84 9.29
N GLN A 191 -14.70 -8.53 10.36
CA GLN A 191 -15.40 -8.57 11.64
C GLN A 191 -14.91 -7.48 12.62
N ASN A 192 -13.81 -6.78 12.30
CA ASN A 192 -13.28 -5.71 13.13
C ASN A 192 -13.94 -4.37 12.76
N ALA A 193 -14.77 -3.83 13.67
CA ALA A 193 -15.54 -2.61 13.42
C ALA A 193 -14.65 -1.37 13.17
N ASP A 194 -13.51 -1.27 13.84
CA ASP A 194 -12.58 -0.15 13.66
C ASP A 194 -11.94 -0.19 12.27
N PHE A 195 -11.53 -1.38 11.83
CA PHE A 195 -11.02 -1.60 10.47
C PHE A 195 -12.03 -1.22 9.40
N VAL A 196 -13.23 -1.80 9.48
CA VAL A 196 -14.32 -1.54 8.53
C VAL A 196 -14.66 -0.05 8.50
N GLY A 197 -14.77 0.57 9.68
CA GLY A 197 -15.09 1.98 9.82
C GLY A 197 -14.05 2.90 9.17
N ALA A 198 -12.76 2.71 9.47
CA ALA A 198 -11.72 3.59 8.94
C ALA A 198 -11.52 3.42 7.44
N VAL A 199 -11.55 2.19 6.91
CA VAL A 199 -11.42 1.94 5.47
C VAL A 199 -12.62 2.50 4.71
N THR A 200 -13.84 2.34 5.23
CA THR A 200 -15.04 2.91 4.62
C THR A 200 -14.98 4.44 4.60
N ALA A 201 -14.57 5.06 5.72
CA ALA A 201 -14.42 6.51 5.79
C ALA A 201 -13.35 7.03 4.82
N ALA A 202 -12.19 6.38 4.75
CA ALA A 202 -11.13 6.75 3.81
C ALA A 202 -11.58 6.58 2.35
N TYR A 203 -12.32 5.51 2.04
CA TYR A 203 -12.89 5.30 0.71
C TYR A 203 -13.88 6.40 0.32
N GLN A 204 -14.76 6.78 1.25
CA GLN A 204 -15.71 7.87 1.03
C GLN A 204 -14.99 9.20 0.78
N GLN A 205 -13.96 9.53 1.58
CA GLN A 205 -13.14 10.72 1.35
C GLN A 205 -12.49 10.72 -0.03
N LEU A 206 -11.96 9.57 -0.48
CA LEU A 206 -11.39 9.43 -1.82
C LEU A 206 -12.43 9.69 -2.92
N CYS A 207 -13.67 9.21 -2.76
CA CYS A 207 -14.74 9.47 -3.71
C CYS A 207 -15.18 10.95 -3.74
N GLU A 208 -15.16 11.63 -2.59
CA GLU A 208 -15.64 13.02 -2.46
C GLU A 208 -14.59 14.07 -2.82
N ARG A 209 -13.33 13.82 -2.47
CA ARG A 209 -12.25 14.83 -2.49
C ARG A 209 -11.08 14.47 -3.42
N GLY A 210 -11.01 13.21 -3.85
CA GLY A 210 -9.91 12.70 -4.66
C GLY A 210 -8.64 12.39 -3.85
N ALA A 211 -7.75 11.64 -4.48
CA ALA A 211 -6.57 11.05 -3.85
C ALA A 211 -5.57 12.10 -3.40
N ARG A 212 -5.36 13.16 -4.19
CA ARG A 212 -4.39 14.20 -3.86
C ARG A 212 -4.76 14.93 -2.57
N GLU A 213 -6.02 15.32 -2.40
CA GLU A 213 -6.48 16.00 -1.18
C GLU A 213 -6.45 15.05 0.02
N CYS A 214 -6.86 13.80 -0.15
CA CYS A 214 -6.81 12.81 0.93
C CYS A 214 -5.37 12.54 1.39
N VAL A 215 -4.40 12.49 0.47
CA VAL A 215 -2.99 12.34 0.82
C VAL A 215 -2.44 13.60 1.51
N ALA A 216 -2.84 14.79 1.08
CA ALA A 216 -2.46 16.04 1.75
C ALA A 216 -3.05 16.18 3.16
N ALA A 217 -4.18 15.52 3.45
CA ALA A 217 -4.80 15.49 4.77
C ALA A 217 -4.18 14.46 5.74
N LEU A 218 -3.16 13.71 5.30
CA LEU A 218 -2.35 12.81 6.14
C LEU A 218 -1.28 13.55 6.99
#